data_AF-I4EAW8-F1
#
_entry.id   AF-I4EAW8-F1
#
_cell.length_a   1.000
_cell.length_b   1.000
_cell.length_c   1.000
_cell.angle_alpha   90.00
_cell.angle_beta   90.00
_cell.angle_gamma   90.00
#
_symmetry.space_group_name_H-M   'P 1'
#
loop_
_entity.id
_entity.type
_entity.pdbx_description
1 polymer ?
#
loop_
_entity_poly.entity_id
_entity_poly.type
_entity_poly.pdbx_seq_one_letter_code
_entity_poly.pdbx_strand_id
1 'polypeptide(L)'
;MRIIKAEMLAAIGESHEHRNRFQLDHRIPLALGGATIDRRNLMLQPMAIALEKDAIERCLAVAVCDGRLALDEARAVIWRDWRIAGAVCEAAAGNPGAFD
;
A
#
# COMPACT_ATOMS: atom_id res chain seq x y z
N MET A 1 15.20 3.09 -8.54
CA MET A 1 13.95 2.30 -8.55
C MET A 1 13.76 1.40 -9.77
N ARG A 2 14.07 1.83 -11.01
CA ARG A 2 13.91 0.97 -12.21
C ARG A 2 14.62 -0.38 -12.11
N ILE A 3 15.85 -0.38 -11.58
CA ILE A 3 16.65 -1.59 -11.33
C ILE A 3 15.92 -2.52 -10.34
N ILE A 4 15.49 -2.00 -9.18
CA ILE A 4 14.76 -2.76 -8.15
C ILE A 4 13.51 -3.43 -8.75
N LYS A 5 12.72 -2.69 -9.53
CA LYS A 5 11.51 -3.24 -10.17
C LYS A 5 11.85 -4.38 -11.13
N ALA A 6 12.90 -4.24 -11.94
CA ALA A 6 13.34 -5.27 -12.87
C ALA A 6 13.82 -6.54 -12.15
N GLU A 7 14.60 -6.38 -11.07
CA GLU A 7 15.06 -7.51 -10.24
C GLU A 7 13.90 -8.25 -9.57
N MET A 8 12.90 -7.52 -9.04
CA MET A 8 11.73 -8.15 -8.43
C MET A 8 10.85 -8.89 -9.45
N LEU A 9 10.74 -8.37 -10.69
CA LEU A 9 10.03 -9.07 -11.77
C LEU A 9 10.74 -10.37 -12.11
N ALA A 10 12.07 -10.31 -12.29
CA ALA A 10 12.87 -11.50 -12.56
C ALA A 10 12.77 -12.55 -11.44
N ALA A 11 12.72 -12.12 -10.17
CA ALA A 11 12.59 -13.01 -9.01
C ALA A 11 11.27 -13.82 -8.99
N ILE A 12 10.22 -13.32 -9.66
CA ILE A 12 8.94 -14.05 -9.80
C ILE A 12 8.75 -14.68 -11.18
N GLY A 13 9.80 -14.71 -12.01
CA GLY A 13 9.76 -15.27 -13.36
C GLY A 13 9.06 -14.39 -14.40
N GLU A 14 8.82 -13.10 -14.10
CA GLU A 14 8.16 -12.18 -15.00
C GLU A 14 9.14 -11.42 -15.92
N SER A 15 8.77 -11.31 -17.20
CA SER A 15 9.55 -10.55 -18.19
C SER A 15 9.53 -9.06 -17.91
N HIS A 16 10.63 -8.37 -18.21
CA HIS A 16 10.70 -6.90 -18.14
C HIS A 16 9.70 -6.22 -19.10
N GLU A 17 9.26 -6.89 -20.16
CA GLU A 17 8.23 -6.41 -21.07
C GLU A 17 6.89 -6.21 -20.36
N HIS A 18 6.61 -7.05 -19.36
CA HIS A 18 5.41 -7.01 -18.54
C HIS A 18 5.45 -5.97 -17.41
N ARG A 19 6.51 -5.16 -17.31
CA ARG A 19 6.68 -4.19 -16.22
C ARG A 19 5.53 -3.20 -16.06
N ASN A 20 4.76 -2.93 -17.12
CA ASN A 20 3.62 -2.00 -17.07
C ASN A 20 2.38 -2.60 -16.40
N ARG A 21 2.34 -3.94 -16.24
CA ARG A 21 1.28 -4.63 -15.47
C ARG A 21 1.49 -4.55 -13.96
N PHE A 22 2.62 -4.01 -13.52
CA PHE A 22 2.98 -3.89 -12.11
C PHE A 22 3.40 -2.46 -11.79
N GLN A 23 3.15 -2.02 -10.56
CA GLN A 23 3.73 -0.85 -9.93
C GLN A 23 4.79 -1.32 -8.93
N LEU A 24 5.90 -0.59 -8.86
CA LEU A 24 6.80 -0.74 -7.72
C LEU A 24 6.23 0.19 -6.64
N ASP A 25 5.72 -0.40 -5.58
CA ASP A 25 4.88 0.26 -4.61
C ASP A 25 5.39 0.03 -3.19
N HIS A 26 4.92 0.82 -2.23
CA HIS A 26 5.30 0.71 -0.83
C HIS A 26 4.31 -0.15 -0.03
N ARG A 27 4.81 -0.99 0.88
CA ARG A 27 3.97 -1.75 1.82
C ARG A 27 3.40 -0.84 2.92
N ILE A 28 4.24 0.04 3.46
CA ILE A 28 3.83 1.20 4.25
C ILE A 28 3.98 2.42 3.35
N PRO A 29 2.91 3.15 3.03
CA PRO A 29 2.98 4.31 2.15
C PRO A 29 3.83 5.43 2.76
N LEU A 30 4.38 6.27 1.89
CA LEU A 30 5.15 7.45 2.30
C LEU A 30 4.32 8.41 3.16
N ALA A 31 3.01 8.50 2.91
CA ALA A 31 2.07 9.31 3.71
C ALA A 31 1.96 8.82 5.17
N LEU A 32 2.24 7.54 5.42
CA LEU A 32 2.35 6.96 6.75
C LEU A 32 3.82 6.83 7.19
N GLY A 33 4.76 7.55 6.53
CA GLY A 33 6.19 7.57 6.88
C GLY A 33 6.94 6.27 6.56
N GLY A 34 6.49 5.50 5.58
CA GLY A 34 7.24 4.33 5.10
C GLY A 34 8.59 4.70 4.48
N ALA A 35 9.54 3.77 4.55
CA ALA A 35 10.87 3.95 3.97
C ALA A 35 10.82 4.01 2.42
N THR A 36 11.53 4.98 1.83
CA THR A 36 11.46 5.27 0.38
C THR A 36 12.04 4.18 -0.51
N ILE A 37 13.18 3.60 -0.12
CA ILE A 37 13.96 2.66 -0.95
C ILE A 37 14.33 1.34 -0.26
N ASP A 38 13.87 1.13 0.99
CA ASP A 38 14.11 -0.16 1.68
C ASP A 38 13.36 -1.26 0.95
N ARG A 39 14.09 -2.29 0.48
CA ARG A 39 13.50 -3.42 -0.25
C ARG A 39 12.44 -4.16 0.56
N ARG A 40 12.51 -4.14 1.89
CA ARG A 40 11.49 -4.75 2.76
C ARG A 40 10.18 -3.97 2.73
N ASN A 41 10.24 -2.66 2.47
CA ASN A 41 9.06 -1.81 2.31
C ASN A 41 8.58 -1.72 0.86
N LEU A 42 9.23 -2.36 -0.11
CA LEU A 42 8.83 -2.34 -1.51
C LEU A 42 8.14 -3.63 -1.90
N MET A 43 7.13 -3.53 -2.77
CA MET A 43 6.42 -4.67 -3.35
C MET A 43 6.11 -4.44 -4.84
N LEU A 44 5.93 -5.52 -5.58
CA LEU A 44 5.31 -5.46 -6.91
C LEU A 44 3.79 -5.54 -6.73
N GLN A 45 3.11 -4.43 -6.95
CA GLN A 45 1.66 -4.35 -6.92
C GLN A 45 1.12 -4.53 -8.36
N PRO A 46 0.26 -5.51 -8.64
CA PRO A 46 -0.41 -5.57 -9.93
C PRO A 46 -1.22 -4.29 -10.19
N MET A 47 -1.11 -3.73 -11.39
CA MET A 47 -1.75 -2.46 -11.74
C MET A 47 -3.28 -2.53 -11.63
N ALA A 48 -3.88 -3.72 -11.85
CA ALA A 48 -5.32 -3.95 -11.73
C ALA A 48 -5.89 -3.66 -10.32
N ILE A 49 -5.05 -3.73 -9.29
CA ILE A 49 -5.43 -3.54 -7.88
C ILE A 49 -4.64 -2.40 -7.20
N ALA A 50 -3.88 -1.61 -7.97
CA ALA A 50 -3.10 -0.51 -7.42
C ALA A 50 -4.00 0.63 -6.91
N LEU A 51 -5.01 1.00 -7.69
CA LEU A 51 -5.94 2.08 -7.33
C LEU A 51 -6.78 1.76 -6.08
N GLU A 52 -7.12 0.50 -5.87
CA GLU A 52 -7.85 0.04 -4.67
C GLU A 52 -7.01 0.27 -3.42
N LYS A 53 -5.73 -0.14 -3.45
CA LYS A 53 -4.78 0.10 -2.37
C LYS A 53 -4.56 1.60 -2.14
N ASP A 54 -4.38 2.40 -3.20
CA ASP A 54 -4.19 3.86 -3.10
C ASP A 54 -5.36 4.55 -2.36
N ALA A 55 -6.59 4.07 -2.54
CA ALA A 55 -7.77 4.60 -1.86
C ALA A 55 -7.71 4.32 -0.34
N ILE A 56 -7.32 3.10 0.04
CA ILE A 56 -7.15 2.70 1.45
C ILE A 56 -6.00 3.47 2.09
N GLU A 57 -4.86 3.63 1.40
CA GLU A 57 -3.73 4.41 1.88
C GLU A 57 -4.09 5.86 2.18
N ARG A 58 -4.82 6.50 1.26
CA ARG A 58 -5.32 7.86 1.44
C ARG A 58 -6.26 7.95 2.63
N CYS A 59 -7.17 6.98 2.76
CA CYS A 59 -8.11 6.92 3.87
C CYS A 59 -7.37 6.84 5.21
N LEU A 60 -6.42 5.91 5.36
CA LEU A 60 -5.63 5.76 6.58
C LEU A 60 -4.81 7.02 6.88
N ALA A 61 -4.20 7.64 5.86
CA ALA A 61 -3.44 8.87 6.04
C ALA A 61 -4.32 10.01 6.56
N VAL A 62 -5.54 10.17 6.04
CA VAL A 62 -6.52 11.15 6.53
C VAL A 62 -6.93 10.84 7.97
N ALA A 63 -7.26 9.59 8.29
CA ALA A 63 -7.63 9.18 9.64
C ALA A 63 -6.53 9.46 10.67
N VAL A 64 -5.25 9.27 10.30
CA VAL A 64 -4.10 9.61 11.13
C VAL A 64 -3.96 11.12 11.30
N CYS A 65 -4.04 11.89 10.20
CA CYS A 65 -3.94 13.35 10.26
C CYS A 65 -5.04 14.00 11.12
N ASP A 66 -6.24 13.42 11.10
CA ASP A 66 -7.38 13.89 11.88
C ASP A 66 -7.37 13.40 13.35
N GLY A 67 -6.36 12.60 13.74
CA GLY A 67 -6.24 12.05 15.09
C GLY A 67 -7.26 10.95 15.41
N ARG A 68 -7.92 10.38 14.39
CA ARG A 68 -8.92 9.31 14.52
C ARG A 68 -8.31 7.91 14.53
N LEU A 69 -7.07 7.77 14.09
CA LEU A 69 -6.29 6.54 14.09
C LEU A 69 -4.84 6.83 14.47
N ALA A 70 -4.21 6.01 15.32
CA ALA A 70 -2.80 6.19 15.64
C ALA A 70 -1.90 5.82 14.45
N LEU A 71 -0.79 6.55 14.25
CA LEU A 71 0.14 6.28 13.14
C LEU A 71 0.69 4.85 13.18
N ASP A 72 1.08 4.37 14.35
CA ASP A 72 1.65 3.02 14.50
C ASP A 72 0.60 1.93 14.26
N GLU A 73 -0.66 2.18 14.60
CA GLU A 73 -1.77 1.29 14.29
C GLU A 73 -1.99 1.23 12.77
N ALA A 74 -2.09 2.39 12.11
CA ALA A 74 -2.24 2.49 10.65
C ALA A 74 -1.13 1.73 9.91
N ARG A 75 0.12 1.88 10.37
CA ARG A 75 1.28 1.14 9.83
C ARG A 75 1.17 -0.36 10.05
N ALA A 76 0.79 -0.79 11.25
CA ALA A 76 0.69 -2.20 11.59
C ALA A 76 -0.38 -2.91 10.76
N VAL A 77 -1.55 -2.28 10.57
CA VAL A 77 -2.66 -2.90 9.83
C VAL A 77 -2.36 -3.00 8.34
N ILE A 78 -1.84 -1.93 7.70
CA ILE A 78 -1.55 -1.95 6.26
C ILE A 78 -0.36 -2.86 5.93
N TRP A 79 0.63 -2.94 6.82
CA TRP A 79 1.76 -3.86 6.66
C TRP A 79 1.33 -5.33 6.68
N ARG A 80 0.36 -5.67 7.55
CA ARG A 80 -0.13 -7.03 7.70
C ARG A 80 -0.95 -7.46 6.48
N ASP A 81 -1.96 -6.67 6.14
CA ASP A 81 -2.81 -6.89 4.97
C ASP A 81 -3.55 -5.58 4.64
N TRP A 82 -3.19 -4.98 3.51
CA TRP A 82 -3.81 -3.72 3.08
C TRP A 82 -5.31 -3.86 2.78
N ARG A 83 -5.81 -5.05 2.41
CA ARG A 83 -7.25 -5.26 2.16
C ARG A 83 -8.05 -5.16 3.45
N ILE A 84 -7.55 -5.81 4.50
CA ILE A 84 -8.18 -5.76 5.82
C ILE A 84 -8.05 -4.36 6.45
N ALA A 85 -7.00 -3.61 6.09
CA ALA A 85 -6.83 -2.23 6.55
C ALA A 85 -7.94 -1.28 6.07
N GLY A 86 -8.67 -1.62 4.99
CA GLY A 86 -9.87 -0.88 4.56
C GLY A 86 -10.92 -0.78 5.66
N ALA A 87 -11.27 -1.91 6.29
CA ALA A 87 -12.25 -1.95 7.37
C ALA A 87 -11.83 -1.13 8.60
N VAL A 88 -10.52 -1.08 8.91
CA VAL A 88 -9.99 -0.23 9.98
C VAL A 88 -10.20 1.24 9.64
N CYS A 89 -9.96 1.62 8.38
CA CYS A 89 -10.20 2.99 7.96
C CYS A 89 -11.69 3.35 8.01
N GLU A 90 -12.60 2.47 7.58
CA GLU A 90 -14.03 2.71 7.62
C GLU A 90 -14.55 2.96 9.04
N ALA A 91 -14.07 2.17 10.00
CA ALA A 91 -14.38 2.34 11.40
C ALA A 91 -13.89 3.71 11.91
N ALA A 92 -12.66 4.12 11.56
CA ALA A 92 -12.13 5.44 11.89
C ALA A 92 -12.84 6.58 11.12
N ALA A 93 -13.40 6.28 9.95
CA ALA A 93 -14.13 7.21 9.09
C ALA A 93 -15.60 7.40 9.51
N GLY A 94 -16.17 6.45 10.25
CA GLY A 94 -17.61 6.39 10.48
C GLY A 94 -18.41 6.12 9.19
N ASN A 95 -17.78 5.47 8.19
CA ASN A 95 -18.38 5.17 6.89
C ASN A 95 -18.18 3.68 6.53
N PRO A 96 -18.95 2.76 7.14
CA PRO A 96 -18.83 1.33 6.91
C PRO A 96 -19.17 0.92 5.47
N GLY A 97 -18.42 -0.01 4.90
CA GLY A 97 -18.62 -0.59 3.56
C GLY A 97 -18.11 0.26 2.40
N ALA A 98 -17.15 1.16 2.63
CA ALA A 98 -16.55 1.99 1.60
C ALA A 98 -15.55 1.23 0.70
N PHE A 99 -15.05 0.08 1.16
CA PHE A 99 -14.05 -0.75 0.49
C PHE A 99 -14.48 -2.23 0.34
N ASP A 100 -15.78 -2.52 0.52
CA ASP A 100 -16.40 -3.84 0.30
C ASP A 100 -16.57 -4.19 -1.21
#